data_AF-A0AA95HM05-F1
#
_entry.id   AF-A0AA95HM05-F1
#
_cell.length_a   1.000
_cell.length_b   1.000
_cell.length_c   1.000
_cell.angle_alpha   90.00
_cell.angle_beta   90.00
_cell.angle_gamma   90.00
#
_symmetry.space_group_name_H-M   'P 1'
#
loop_
_entity.id
_entity.type
_entity.pdbx_description
1 polymer ?
#
loop_
_entity_poly.entity_id
_entity_poly.type
_entity_poly.pdbx_seq_one_letter_code
_entity_poly.pdbx_strand_id
1 'polypeptide(L)'
;MNIFTYDITKNINNVLDQTGIFTFPEFFRTWTGNPKADKADMPVGSKGRFVHEADVLKFLNLLCTKDAENNFPFSTTEYRKMFRHTLWVVSHVNEAAALEQLLNEHPTFRHFKVVNVAGKNDTDEQSENALDKVLNAIGELPEKTSTITISCGRLTTGVTVAPWSAVFYLKGGDRAATYMQTIFRVQSPYKTPDGKMKTECYVFDFAPDRTLKIVAETSKFSSMAKPKDKQKEEGEEEKTQEMRDKETVRDFIELCLVISMDGGKMSPMDVNSIYKKLESVYIDRLVRKGFDDNCLYVQEELNKIDPKLLNQIGENGGQAPDEKRKDAKETIDLSHMTEEQRAAWEEKIRQKKAEAAEKAKKKAQNDEEFQKQWDSWTEEQRQEWLDKEAERIARREQAKKIVKSFVSVSPTYVE
;
A
#
# COMPACT_ATOMS: atom_id res chain seq x y z
N MET A 1 8.06 16.05 9.57
CA MET A 1 7.07 15.27 8.77
C MET A 1 6.21 14.54 9.76
N ASN A 2 4.90 14.57 9.59
CA ASN A 2 3.94 13.97 10.51
C ASN A 2 3.22 12.83 9.79
N ILE A 3 3.38 11.59 10.26
CA ILE A 3 2.68 10.41 9.72
C ILE A 3 1.51 10.09 10.66
N PHE A 4 0.32 10.10 10.09
CA PHE A 4 -0.94 9.77 10.74
C PHE A 4 -1.48 8.49 10.12
N THR A 5 -1.54 7.45 10.93
CA THR A 5 -2.01 6.14 10.48
C THR A 5 -3.39 5.87 11.03
N TYR A 6 -4.37 5.67 10.15
CA TYR A 6 -5.77 5.54 10.45
C TYR A 6 -6.33 4.15 10.13
N ASP A 7 -7.18 3.65 11.02
CA ASP A 7 -7.91 2.39 10.81
C ASP A 7 -9.37 2.71 10.43
N ILE A 8 -9.68 2.65 9.14
CA ILE A 8 -11.02 2.95 8.60
C ILE A 8 -11.98 1.76 8.66
N THR A 9 -11.51 0.57 9.08
CA THR A 9 -12.34 -0.64 9.11
C THR A 9 -13.53 -0.53 10.04
N LYS A 10 -13.42 0.28 11.11
CA LYS A 10 -14.52 0.54 12.05
C LYS A 10 -15.60 1.46 11.50
N ASN A 11 -15.30 2.24 10.45
CA ASN A 11 -16.23 3.20 9.84
C ASN A 11 -16.88 2.67 8.56
N ILE A 12 -16.44 1.51 8.07
CA ILE A 12 -16.88 0.92 6.80
C ILE A 12 -17.54 -0.43 7.11
N ASN A 13 -18.84 -0.52 6.84
CA ASN A 13 -19.57 -1.77 7.02
C ASN A 13 -19.38 -2.66 5.78
N ASN A 14 -19.10 -3.95 5.98
CA ASN A 14 -19.21 -5.00 4.96
C ASN A 14 -18.32 -4.89 3.70
N VAL A 15 -17.29 -4.05 3.69
CA VAL A 15 -16.28 -4.04 2.60
C VAL A 15 -15.16 -5.01 2.97
N LEU A 16 -15.42 -6.29 2.76
CA LEU A 16 -14.46 -7.36 2.99
C LEU A 16 -14.08 -7.99 1.65
N ASP A 17 -12.79 -8.28 1.51
CA ASP A 17 -12.31 -9.05 0.38
C ASP A 17 -12.73 -10.53 0.49
N GLN A 18 -12.28 -11.36 -0.46
CA GLN A 18 -12.58 -12.79 -0.49
C GLN A 18 -12.03 -13.60 0.69
N THR A 19 -11.31 -12.96 1.62
CA THR A 19 -10.74 -13.55 2.84
C THR A 19 -11.45 -13.07 4.10
N GLY A 20 -12.47 -12.20 3.96
CA GLY A 20 -13.18 -11.60 5.09
C GLY A 20 -12.39 -10.48 5.76
N ILE A 21 -11.41 -9.88 5.06
CA ILE A 21 -10.53 -8.83 5.58
C ILE A 21 -10.70 -7.59 4.71
N PHE A 22 -10.67 -6.41 5.32
CA PHE A 22 -10.68 -5.15 4.57
C PHE A 22 -9.42 -5.05 3.70
N THR A 23 -9.60 -4.71 2.41
CA THR A 23 -8.50 -4.38 1.53
C THR A 23 -8.86 -3.19 0.65
N PHE A 24 -7.89 -2.31 0.39
CA PHE A 24 -8.07 -1.16 -0.51
C PHE A 24 -8.53 -1.54 -1.92
N PRO A 25 -8.01 -2.61 -2.56
CA PRO A 25 -8.48 -3.04 -3.86
C PRO A 25 -9.97 -3.43 -3.88
N GLU A 26 -10.50 -4.01 -2.79
CA GLU A 26 -11.94 -4.26 -2.70
C GLU A 26 -12.70 -2.96 -2.42
N PHE A 27 -12.23 -2.12 -1.49
CA PHE A 27 -12.88 -0.86 -1.14
C PHE A 27 -13.06 0.09 -2.33
N PHE A 28 -12.03 0.19 -3.18
CA PHE A 28 -12.06 1.00 -4.40
C PHE A 28 -12.45 0.22 -5.65
N ARG A 29 -13.02 -0.99 -5.51
CA ARG A 29 -13.44 -1.79 -6.67
C ARG A 29 -14.44 -1.02 -7.53
N THR A 30 -14.23 -1.05 -8.84
CA THR A 30 -15.06 -0.37 -9.83
C THR A 30 -15.92 -1.36 -10.61
N TRP A 31 -17.13 -0.97 -10.99
CA TRP A 31 -17.94 -1.74 -11.91
C TRP A 31 -17.29 -1.78 -13.31
N THR A 32 -17.11 -2.98 -13.83
CA THR A 32 -16.54 -3.21 -15.16
C THR A 32 -17.61 -3.29 -16.24
N GLY A 33 -18.84 -3.60 -15.85
CA GLY A 33 -19.96 -3.92 -16.75
C GLY A 33 -19.99 -5.38 -17.16
N ASN A 34 -19.03 -6.18 -16.69
CA ASN A 34 -19.02 -7.63 -16.87
C ASN A 34 -19.50 -8.29 -15.56
N PRO A 35 -20.70 -8.89 -15.53
CA PRO A 35 -21.28 -9.51 -14.34
C PRO A 35 -20.40 -10.60 -13.72
N LYS A 36 -19.56 -11.27 -14.51
CA LYS A 36 -18.60 -12.27 -14.03
C LYS A 36 -17.41 -11.65 -13.30
N ALA A 37 -16.94 -10.50 -13.75
CA ALA A 37 -15.89 -9.77 -13.06
C ALA A 37 -16.44 -9.04 -11.82
N ASP A 38 -17.65 -8.49 -11.96
CA ASP A 38 -18.32 -7.69 -10.94
C ASP A 38 -18.98 -8.54 -9.84
N LYS A 39 -19.21 -9.84 -10.13
CA LYS A 39 -19.88 -10.84 -9.26
C LYS A 39 -21.30 -10.45 -8.86
N ALA A 40 -21.92 -9.57 -9.64
CA ALA A 40 -23.24 -9.04 -9.43
C ALA A 40 -23.71 -8.43 -10.76
N ASP A 41 -25.02 -8.28 -10.91
CA ASP A 41 -25.55 -7.46 -11.99
C ASP A 41 -25.25 -5.98 -11.72
N MET A 42 -24.72 -5.30 -12.73
CA MET A 42 -24.28 -3.92 -12.60
C MET A 42 -25.47 -2.98 -12.77
N PRO A 43 -25.68 -2.02 -11.86
CA PRO A 43 -26.73 -1.02 -12.06
C PRO A 43 -26.49 -0.20 -13.33
N VAL A 44 -27.58 0.16 -14.02
CA VAL A 44 -27.53 0.94 -15.27
C VAL A 44 -26.78 2.26 -15.06
N GLY A 45 -25.77 2.52 -15.89
CA GLY A 45 -24.97 3.74 -15.82
C GLY A 45 -23.83 3.73 -14.78
N SER A 46 -23.64 2.64 -14.04
CA SER A 46 -22.59 2.56 -13.00
C SER A 46 -21.22 2.12 -13.51
N LYS A 47 -21.06 1.83 -14.81
CA LYS A 47 -19.77 1.41 -15.38
C LYS A 47 -18.69 2.45 -15.11
N GLY A 48 -17.56 2.01 -14.54
CA GLY A 48 -16.46 2.89 -14.15
C GLY A 48 -16.66 3.62 -12.82
N ARG A 49 -17.83 3.50 -12.17
CA ARG A 49 -18.07 3.99 -10.81
C ARG A 49 -17.69 2.94 -9.77
N PHE A 50 -17.61 3.35 -8.50
CA PHE A 50 -17.31 2.44 -7.41
C PHE A 50 -18.47 1.48 -7.13
N VAL A 51 -18.13 0.24 -6.80
CA VAL A 51 -19.10 -0.74 -6.30
C VAL A 51 -19.58 -0.35 -4.91
N HIS A 52 -18.65 0.06 -4.05
CA HIS A 52 -18.90 0.52 -2.68
C HIS A 52 -18.96 2.05 -2.61
N GLU A 53 -19.55 2.71 -3.60
CA GLU A 53 -19.52 4.18 -3.72
C GLU A 53 -20.05 4.90 -2.49
N ALA A 54 -21.11 4.36 -1.86
CA ALA A 54 -21.67 4.93 -0.64
C ALA A 54 -20.65 4.97 0.51
N ASP A 55 -19.81 3.93 0.65
CA ASP A 55 -18.80 3.87 1.70
C ASP A 55 -17.56 4.70 1.36
N VAL A 56 -17.18 4.77 0.08
CA VAL A 56 -16.16 5.74 -0.38
C VAL A 56 -16.61 7.17 -0.13
N LEU A 57 -17.89 7.49 -0.37
CA LEU A 57 -18.46 8.79 -0.10
C LEU A 57 -18.48 9.12 1.40
N LYS A 58 -18.84 8.16 2.26
CA LYS A 58 -18.72 8.31 3.72
C LYS A 58 -17.29 8.61 4.14
N PHE A 59 -16.31 7.91 3.55
CA PHE A 59 -14.88 8.17 3.79
C PHE A 59 -14.49 9.61 3.39
N LEU A 60 -14.87 10.08 2.20
CA LEU A 60 -14.61 11.45 1.75
C LEU A 60 -15.28 12.51 2.66
N ASN A 61 -16.52 12.24 3.09
CA ASN A 61 -17.24 13.08 4.05
C ASN A 61 -16.52 13.14 5.40
N LEU A 62 -15.96 12.01 5.86
CA LEU A 62 -15.25 11.94 7.13
C LEU A 62 -14.01 12.85 7.12
N LEU A 63 -13.27 12.91 6.02
CA LEU A 63 -12.17 13.87 5.85
C LEU A 63 -12.66 15.33 6.02
N CYS A 64 -13.85 15.63 5.49
CA CYS A 64 -14.39 16.99 5.52
C CYS A 64 -15.17 17.35 6.80
N THR A 65 -15.50 16.38 7.64
CA THR A 65 -16.39 16.60 8.79
C THR A 65 -15.69 17.44 9.84
N LYS A 66 -16.29 18.58 10.19
CA LYS A 66 -15.85 19.44 11.28
C LYS A 66 -16.41 18.92 12.59
N ASP A 67 -15.56 18.51 13.52
CA ASP A 67 -15.91 18.27 14.92
C ASP A 67 -14.98 19.11 15.82
N ALA A 68 -15.45 19.49 17.00
CA ALA A 68 -14.66 20.22 17.97
C ALA A 68 -13.47 19.39 18.52
N GLU A 69 -13.59 18.07 18.43
CA GLU A 69 -12.63 17.09 18.95
C GLU A 69 -11.82 16.39 17.83
N ASN A 70 -12.00 16.77 16.56
CA ASN A 70 -11.32 16.14 15.42
C ASN A 70 -10.50 17.14 14.59
N ASN A 71 -9.35 16.68 14.09
CA ASN A 71 -8.50 17.44 13.15
C ASN A 71 -8.43 16.72 11.81
N PHE A 72 -9.59 16.35 11.25
CA PHE A 72 -9.58 15.66 9.97
C PHE A 72 -9.04 16.53 8.84
N PRO A 73 -8.34 15.92 7.87
CA PRO A 73 -7.78 16.66 6.76
C PRO A 73 -8.91 17.27 5.93
N PHE A 74 -8.90 18.59 5.73
CA PHE A 74 -9.96 19.35 5.03
C PHE A 74 -11.21 19.69 5.87
N SER A 75 -11.24 19.45 7.18
CA SER A 75 -12.37 19.81 8.05
C SER A 75 -12.53 21.32 8.25
N THR A 76 -11.42 22.06 8.38
CA THR A 76 -11.38 23.51 8.59
C THR A 76 -10.77 24.25 7.40
N THR A 77 -11.08 25.55 7.29
CA THR A 77 -10.46 26.42 6.28
C THR A 77 -8.94 26.49 6.44
N GLU A 78 -8.44 26.42 7.67
CA GLU A 78 -7.01 26.41 7.96
C GLU A 78 -6.34 25.15 7.43
N TYR A 79 -6.90 23.97 7.74
CA TYR A 79 -6.39 22.71 7.18
C TYR A 79 -6.48 22.66 5.66
N ARG A 80 -7.55 23.20 5.05
CA ARG A 80 -7.62 23.29 3.58
C ARG A 80 -6.53 24.19 2.99
N LYS A 81 -6.16 25.28 3.67
CA LYS A 81 -5.04 26.15 3.26
C LYS A 81 -3.68 25.49 3.48
N MET A 82 -3.55 24.63 4.49
CA MET A 82 -2.37 23.82 4.74
C MET A 82 -2.22 22.72 3.68
N PHE A 83 -3.34 22.09 3.30
CA PHE A 83 -3.43 20.96 2.36
C PHE A 83 -3.85 21.40 0.95
N ARG A 84 -3.31 22.52 0.44
CA ARG A 84 -3.67 23.04 -0.89
C ARG A 84 -3.34 22.08 -2.01
N HIS A 85 -2.15 21.50 -1.96
CA HIS A 85 -1.67 20.55 -2.95
C HIS A 85 -1.39 19.23 -2.27
N THR A 86 -2.12 18.19 -2.68
CA THR A 86 -2.01 16.87 -2.06
C THR A 86 -1.82 15.79 -3.12
N LEU A 87 -1.10 14.73 -2.73
CA LEU A 87 -0.90 13.54 -3.56
C LEU A 87 -1.73 12.40 -2.96
N TRP A 88 -2.62 11.81 -3.75
CA TRP A 88 -3.47 10.69 -3.37
C TRP A 88 -3.02 9.45 -4.14
N VAL A 89 -2.64 8.40 -3.42
CA VAL A 89 -2.02 7.20 -3.99
C VAL A 89 -2.98 6.03 -3.90
N VAL A 90 -3.42 5.51 -5.05
CA VAL A 90 -4.34 4.36 -5.17
C VAL A 90 -3.64 3.17 -5.85
N SER A 91 -4.29 2.01 -5.95
CA SER A 91 -3.65 0.78 -6.46
C SER A 91 -3.66 0.71 -7.99
N HIS A 92 -4.77 1.11 -8.61
CA HIS A 92 -5.02 0.86 -10.03
C HIS A 92 -5.59 2.07 -10.79
N VAL A 93 -5.46 2.05 -12.12
CA VAL A 93 -5.90 3.13 -13.02
C VAL A 93 -7.41 3.34 -12.98
N ASN A 94 -8.19 2.25 -12.95
CA ASN A 94 -9.65 2.32 -12.88
C ASN A 94 -10.11 2.98 -11.56
N GLU A 95 -9.47 2.63 -10.45
CA GLU A 95 -9.74 3.24 -9.13
C GLU A 95 -9.46 4.75 -9.16
N ALA A 96 -8.35 5.15 -9.79
CA ALA A 96 -7.98 6.56 -9.93
C ALA A 96 -9.02 7.35 -10.75
N ALA A 97 -9.52 6.76 -11.84
CA ALA A 97 -10.55 7.38 -12.68
C ALA A 97 -11.89 7.52 -11.94
N ALA A 98 -12.32 6.47 -11.23
CA ALA A 98 -13.53 6.51 -10.42
C ALA A 98 -13.42 7.54 -9.27
N LEU A 99 -12.25 7.62 -8.63
CA LEU A 99 -11.97 8.58 -7.57
C LEU A 99 -11.97 10.02 -8.08
N GLU A 100 -11.39 10.26 -9.25
CA GLU A 100 -11.42 11.56 -9.92
C GLU A 100 -12.87 12.01 -10.19
N GLN A 101 -13.71 11.12 -10.72
CA GLN A 101 -15.13 11.43 -10.94
C GLN A 101 -15.82 11.79 -9.62
N LEU A 102 -15.68 10.95 -8.60
CA LEU A 102 -16.35 11.16 -7.31
C LEU A 102 -15.88 12.44 -6.60
N LEU A 103 -14.59 12.77 -6.66
CA LEU A 103 -14.04 14.01 -6.08
C LEU A 103 -14.57 15.26 -6.78
N ASN A 104 -14.75 15.21 -8.10
CA ASN A 104 -15.34 16.32 -8.87
C ASN A 104 -16.84 16.51 -8.58
N GLU A 105 -17.55 15.43 -8.22
CA GLU A 105 -18.96 15.48 -7.81
C GLU A 105 -19.12 15.92 -6.34
N HIS A 106 -18.13 15.66 -5.49
CA HIS A 106 -18.19 15.90 -4.05
C HIS A 106 -18.29 17.40 -3.69
N PRO A 107 -19.20 17.83 -2.80
CA PRO A 107 -19.44 19.24 -2.48
C PRO A 107 -18.21 20.03 -2.05
N THR A 108 -17.29 19.39 -1.30
CA THR A 108 -16.06 20.01 -0.80
C THR A 108 -14.89 19.87 -1.79
N PHE A 109 -14.75 18.70 -2.44
CA PHE A 109 -13.55 18.40 -3.22
C PHE A 109 -13.63 18.93 -4.65
N ARG A 110 -14.82 19.22 -5.17
CA ARG A 110 -15.03 19.92 -6.46
C ARG A 110 -14.34 21.29 -6.56
N HIS A 111 -13.95 21.87 -5.42
CA HIS A 111 -13.21 23.14 -5.37
C HIS A 111 -11.70 22.95 -5.59
N PHE A 112 -11.21 21.72 -5.60
CA PHE A 112 -9.84 21.37 -5.94
C PHE A 112 -9.76 21.01 -7.42
N LYS A 113 -8.69 21.43 -8.09
CA LYS A 113 -8.36 20.93 -9.42
C LYS A 113 -7.82 19.50 -9.27
N VAL A 114 -8.64 18.51 -9.61
CA VAL A 114 -8.21 17.11 -9.63
C VAL A 114 -7.35 16.86 -10.87
N VAL A 115 -6.20 16.22 -10.69
CA VAL A 115 -5.26 15.85 -11.76
C VAL A 115 -4.94 14.37 -11.63
N ASN A 116 -5.53 13.56 -12.50
CA ASN A 116 -5.26 12.13 -12.55
C ASN A 116 -4.04 11.83 -13.43
N VAL A 117 -2.99 11.29 -12.81
CA VAL A 117 -1.74 10.87 -13.48
C VAL A 117 -1.53 9.36 -13.40
N ALA A 118 -2.54 8.58 -13.03
CA ALA A 118 -2.43 7.11 -13.00
C ALA A 118 -2.25 6.52 -14.42
N GLY A 119 -2.71 7.23 -15.45
CA GLY A 119 -2.65 6.83 -16.87
C GLY A 119 -4.03 6.63 -17.48
N LYS A 120 -4.09 6.39 -18.79
CA LYS A 120 -5.29 5.87 -19.48
C LYS A 120 -5.01 4.45 -19.95
N ASN A 121 -6.03 3.58 -19.88
CA ASN A 121 -5.91 2.17 -20.25
C ASN A 121 -5.39 1.91 -21.68
N ASP A 122 -5.48 2.90 -22.58
CA ASP A 122 -5.15 2.73 -24.01
C ASP A 122 -4.01 3.61 -24.53
N THR A 123 -3.38 4.47 -23.71
CA THR A 123 -2.27 5.30 -24.18
C THR A 123 -1.19 5.46 -23.11
N ASP A 124 0.03 5.08 -23.48
CA ASP A 124 1.26 5.42 -22.78
C ASP A 124 1.49 6.94 -22.90
N GLU A 125 0.72 7.74 -22.14
CA GLU A 125 1.13 9.11 -21.87
C GLU A 125 2.49 9.07 -21.16
N GLN A 126 3.52 9.60 -21.83
CA GLN A 126 4.89 9.69 -21.31
C GLN A 126 4.92 10.44 -19.96
N SER A 127 5.83 10.04 -19.06
CA SER A 127 5.93 10.59 -17.70
C SER A 127 6.18 12.11 -17.66
N GLU A 128 6.81 12.68 -18.68
CA GLU A 128 7.07 14.13 -18.79
C GLU A 128 5.75 14.91 -18.89
N ASN A 129 4.80 14.42 -19.68
CA ASN A 129 3.46 15.01 -19.81
C ASN A 129 2.69 14.98 -18.48
N ALA A 130 2.89 13.94 -17.66
CA ALA A 130 2.23 13.84 -16.36
C ALA A 130 2.74 14.88 -15.35
N LEU A 131 4.04 15.16 -15.32
CA LEU A 131 4.61 16.19 -14.46
C LEU A 131 4.12 17.58 -14.86
N ASP A 132 4.15 17.89 -16.16
CA ASP A 132 3.69 19.17 -16.69
C ASP A 132 2.21 19.42 -16.40
N LYS A 133 1.36 18.39 -16.52
CA LYS A 133 -0.06 18.48 -16.13
C LYS A 133 -0.23 18.90 -14.67
N VAL A 134 0.55 18.33 -13.76
CA VAL A 134 0.51 18.66 -12.32
C VAL A 134 1.02 20.08 -12.08
N LEU A 135 2.17 20.44 -12.66
CA LEU A 135 2.76 21.77 -12.48
C LEU A 135 1.88 22.87 -13.07
N ASN A 136 1.26 22.64 -14.23
CA ASN A 136 0.32 23.58 -14.85
C ASN A 136 -0.96 23.76 -14.03
N ALA A 137 -1.47 22.68 -13.42
CA ALA A 137 -2.64 22.76 -12.54
C ALA A 137 -2.34 23.51 -11.23
N ILE A 138 -1.11 23.39 -10.72
CA ILE A 138 -0.64 24.13 -9.56
C ILE A 138 -0.41 25.61 -9.93
N GLY A 139 0.20 25.87 -11.09
CA GLY A 139 0.51 27.20 -11.60
C GLY A 139 1.67 27.90 -10.89
N GLU A 140 1.94 29.14 -11.31
CA GLU A 140 3.05 29.95 -10.79
C GLU A 140 2.80 30.50 -9.37
N LEU A 141 1.53 30.52 -8.93
CA LEU A 141 1.09 31.00 -7.62
C LEU A 141 0.35 29.89 -6.84
N PRO A 142 1.06 28.89 -6.29
CA PRO A 142 0.47 27.73 -5.62
C PRO A 142 -0.40 28.10 -4.41
N GLU A 143 -0.14 29.24 -3.77
CA GLU A 143 -0.95 29.75 -2.66
C GLU A 143 -2.37 30.19 -3.07
N LYS A 144 -2.62 30.39 -4.37
CA LYS A 144 -3.92 30.78 -4.92
C LYS A 144 -4.70 29.61 -5.51
N THR A 145 -4.06 28.49 -5.75
CA THR A 145 -4.68 27.29 -6.33
C THR A 145 -4.83 26.21 -5.27
N SER A 146 -5.55 25.14 -5.61
CA SER A 146 -5.68 23.95 -4.77
C SER A 146 -5.87 22.76 -5.68
N THR A 147 -5.05 21.72 -5.50
CA THR A 147 -4.98 20.57 -6.40
C THR A 147 -4.98 19.26 -5.61
N ILE A 148 -5.59 18.25 -6.21
CA ILE A 148 -5.49 16.85 -5.77
C ILE A 148 -4.88 16.08 -6.93
N THR A 149 -3.65 15.60 -6.75
CA THR A 149 -3.00 14.73 -7.73
C THR A 149 -3.29 13.29 -7.38
N ILE A 150 -3.89 12.51 -8.28
CA ILE A 150 -4.16 11.08 -8.08
C ILE A 150 -3.13 10.26 -8.87
N SER A 151 -2.46 9.31 -8.22
CA SER A 151 -1.46 8.45 -8.84
C SER A 151 -1.62 7.00 -8.40
N CYS A 152 -1.25 6.06 -9.27
CA CYS A 152 -1.08 4.64 -8.93
C CYS A 152 0.40 4.18 -8.95
N GLY A 153 1.34 5.14 -8.95
CA GLY A 153 2.79 4.86 -8.99
C GLY A 153 3.58 5.74 -9.96
N ARG A 154 2.93 6.58 -10.77
CA ARG A 154 3.62 7.63 -11.54
C ARG A 154 3.97 8.80 -10.63
N LEU A 155 5.05 9.50 -10.93
CA LEU A 155 5.56 10.64 -10.16
C LEU A 155 5.95 10.33 -8.71
N THR A 156 6.03 9.05 -8.32
CA THR A 156 6.50 8.62 -6.98
C THR A 156 7.99 8.31 -6.96
N THR A 157 8.63 8.19 -8.13
CA THR A 157 10.06 7.96 -8.32
C THR A 157 10.66 8.99 -9.28
N GLY A 158 11.90 9.41 -9.01
CA GLY A 158 12.69 10.23 -9.94
C GLY A 158 12.23 11.68 -10.19
N VAL A 159 11.11 12.12 -9.62
CA VAL A 159 10.57 13.48 -9.81
C VAL A 159 10.23 14.14 -8.48
N THR A 160 10.14 15.47 -8.49
CA THR A 160 9.85 16.29 -7.32
C THR A 160 8.78 17.31 -7.64
N VAL A 161 7.70 17.33 -6.85
CA VAL A 161 6.66 18.38 -6.89
C VAL A 161 6.66 19.05 -5.52
N ALA A 162 7.51 20.07 -5.38
CA ALA A 162 7.77 20.74 -4.09
C ALA A 162 6.51 21.29 -3.38
N PRO A 163 5.48 21.81 -4.08
CA PRO A 163 4.28 22.34 -3.44
C PRO A 163 3.42 21.30 -2.70
N TRP A 164 3.58 20.00 -2.94
CA TRP A 164 2.79 18.99 -2.23
C TRP A 164 3.01 19.07 -0.72
N SER A 165 1.91 19.17 0.03
CA SER A 165 1.87 19.40 1.48
C SER A 165 1.45 18.17 2.27
N ALA A 166 0.66 17.29 1.65
CA ALA A 166 0.24 16.02 2.22
C ALA A 166 0.20 14.88 1.20
N VAL A 167 0.40 13.65 1.68
CA VAL A 167 0.16 12.39 0.95
C VAL A 167 -1.00 11.64 1.60
N PHE A 168 -1.99 11.26 0.83
CA PHE A 168 -3.06 10.34 1.22
C PHE A 168 -2.76 8.98 0.62
N TYR A 169 -2.36 8.04 1.45
CA TYR A 169 -1.94 6.72 1.00
C TYR A 169 -3.11 5.74 1.10
N LEU A 170 -3.81 5.59 -0.02
CA LEU A 170 -5.08 4.86 -0.19
C LEU A 170 -4.88 3.51 -0.89
N LYS A 171 -3.72 2.89 -0.66
CA LYS A 171 -3.30 1.62 -1.26
C LYS A 171 -2.88 0.65 -0.18
N GLY A 172 -3.00 -0.65 -0.44
CA GLY A 172 -2.53 -1.74 0.44
C GLY A 172 -1.37 -2.55 -0.16
N GLY A 173 -0.65 -3.30 0.68
CA GLY A 173 0.26 -4.37 0.21
C GLY A 173 1.62 -3.95 -0.38
N ASP A 174 1.95 -2.66 -0.39
CA ASP A 174 3.25 -2.19 -0.90
C ASP A 174 4.43 -2.50 0.04
N ARG A 175 5.61 -2.64 -0.56
CA ARG A 175 6.90 -2.82 0.13
C ARG A 175 7.28 -1.54 0.88
N ALA A 176 8.04 -1.68 1.98
CA ALA A 176 8.54 -0.54 2.74
C ALA A 176 9.28 0.50 1.90
N ALA A 177 10.18 0.05 1.03
CA ALA A 177 10.93 0.94 0.15
C ALA A 177 10.02 1.79 -0.75
N THR A 178 8.99 1.17 -1.37
CA THR A 178 8.05 1.88 -2.26
C THR A 178 7.21 2.90 -1.51
N TYR A 179 6.71 2.53 -0.32
CA TYR A 179 5.99 3.45 0.54
C TYR A 179 6.86 4.64 0.96
N MET A 180 8.05 4.39 1.52
CA MET A 180 8.98 5.43 1.97
C MET A 180 9.38 6.36 0.82
N GLN A 181 9.71 5.81 -0.35
CA GLN A 181 10.01 6.60 -1.55
C GLN A 181 8.86 7.52 -1.96
N THR A 182 7.61 7.07 -1.76
CA THR A 182 6.42 7.84 -2.10
C THR A 182 6.16 8.93 -1.06
N ILE A 183 6.16 8.58 0.23
CA ILE A 183 5.81 9.53 1.28
C ILE A 183 6.86 10.63 1.46
N PHE A 184 8.15 10.33 1.26
CA PHE A 184 9.20 11.34 1.36
C PHE A 184 9.16 12.39 0.24
N ARG A 185 8.36 12.20 -0.83
CA ARG A 185 8.14 13.23 -1.85
C ARG A 185 7.52 14.50 -1.28
N VAL A 186 6.76 14.37 -0.19
CA VAL A 186 6.14 15.51 0.48
C VAL A 186 7.12 16.29 1.36
N GLN A 187 8.34 15.81 1.56
CA GLN A 187 9.34 16.52 2.36
C GLN A 187 10.14 17.54 1.55
N SER A 188 9.97 17.59 0.22
CA SER A 188 10.71 18.52 -0.61
C SER A 188 10.56 19.96 -0.09
N PRO A 189 11.68 20.65 0.18
CA PRO A 189 11.66 22.03 0.63
C PRO A 189 10.94 22.90 -0.38
N TYR A 190 10.09 23.79 0.12
CA TYR A 190 9.32 24.68 -0.72
C TYR A 190 9.17 26.03 -0.03
N LYS A 191 9.48 27.09 -0.78
CA LYS A 191 9.24 28.47 -0.38
C LYS A 191 8.23 29.05 -1.34
N THR A 192 7.13 29.51 -0.78
CA THR A 192 6.08 30.22 -1.51
C THR A 192 6.60 31.56 -2.05
N PRO A 193 6.02 32.11 -3.12
CA PRO A 193 6.38 33.43 -3.65
C PRO A 193 6.25 34.57 -2.62
N ASP A 194 5.32 34.47 -1.67
CA ASP A 194 5.14 35.41 -0.54
C ASP A 194 6.15 35.21 0.60
N GLY A 195 7.12 34.31 0.40
CA GLY A 195 8.27 34.14 1.29
C GLY A 195 8.07 33.15 2.44
N LYS A 196 6.91 32.52 2.56
CA LYS A 196 6.66 31.50 3.58
C LYS A 196 7.34 30.19 3.21
N MET A 197 8.03 29.62 4.18
CA MET A 197 8.67 28.32 4.07
C MET A 197 7.71 27.23 4.53
N LYS A 198 7.70 26.13 3.81
CA LYS A 198 7.05 24.89 4.25
C LYS A 198 7.85 24.30 5.40
N THR A 199 7.31 24.40 6.61
CA THR A 199 7.90 23.89 7.85
C THR A 199 7.41 22.48 8.19
N GLU A 200 6.20 22.14 7.78
CA GLU A 200 5.55 20.86 8.08
C GLU A 200 5.01 20.20 6.82
N CYS A 201 4.91 18.87 6.88
CA CYS A 201 4.34 18.05 5.82
C CYS A 201 3.74 16.77 6.42
N TYR A 202 2.74 16.23 5.73
CA TYR A 202 1.81 15.28 6.33
C TYR A 202 1.66 14.02 5.48
N VAL A 203 1.48 12.88 6.15
CA VAL A 203 1.16 11.61 5.50
C VAL A 203 -0.04 11.03 6.24
N PHE A 204 -1.11 10.76 5.51
CA PHE A 204 -2.30 10.09 6.00
C PHE A 204 -2.30 8.68 5.42
N ASP A 205 -1.87 7.72 6.24
CA ASP A 205 -1.82 6.30 5.90
C ASP A 205 -3.08 5.61 6.43
N PHE A 206 -3.84 4.93 5.58
CA PHE A 206 -5.07 4.25 5.99
C PHE A 206 -4.92 2.72 6.09
N ALA A 207 -3.68 2.22 6.17
CA ALA A 207 -3.33 0.81 6.30
C ALA A 207 -2.32 0.58 7.46
N PRO A 208 -2.79 0.44 8.71
CA PRO A 208 -1.93 0.36 9.89
C PRO A 208 -0.94 -0.80 9.87
N ASP A 209 -1.36 -1.96 9.36
CA ASP A 209 -0.48 -3.14 9.29
C ASP A 209 0.70 -2.92 8.34
N ARG A 210 0.56 -2.06 7.32
CA ARG A 210 1.69 -1.69 6.46
C ARG A 210 2.63 -0.80 7.23
N THR A 211 2.17 0.28 7.88
CA THR A 211 3.05 1.16 8.66
C THR A 211 3.91 0.33 9.62
N LEU A 212 3.30 -0.62 10.34
CA LEU A 212 3.99 -1.54 11.25
C LEU A 212 5.00 -2.48 10.55
N LYS A 213 4.64 -3.06 9.41
CA LYS A 213 5.58 -3.84 8.58
C LYS A 213 6.78 -3.03 8.15
N ILE A 214 6.56 -1.77 7.79
CA ILE A 214 7.61 -0.85 7.37
C ILE A 214 8.53 -0.54 8.56
N VAL A 215 7.98 -0.27 9.74
CA VAL A 215 8.81 -0.08 10.94
C VAL A 215 9.71 -1.30 11.18
N ALA A 216 9.13 -2.51 11.12
CA ALA A 216 9.85 -3.77 11.32
C ALA A 216 10.84 -4.10 10.19
N GLU A 217 10.66 -3.56 8.97
CA GLU A 217 11.58 -3.74 7.84
C GLU A 217 12.71 -2.70 7.89
N THR A 218 12.40 -1.45 8.22
CA THR A 218 13.36 -0.34 8.29
C THR A 218 14.32 -0.47 9.47
N SER A 219 13.92 -1.07 10.59
CA SER A 219 14.83 -1.39 11.71
C SER A 219 16.01 -2.28 11.30
N LYS A 220 15.78 -3.18 10.34
CA LYS A 220 16.85 -4.01 9.77
C LYS A 220 17.79 -3.21 8.86
N PHE A 221 17.28 -2.21 8.12
CA PHE A 221 18.12 -1.37 7.26
C PHE A 221 19.02 -0.43 8.07
N SER A 222 18.52 0.16 9.16
CA SER A 222 19.35 1.03 10.01
C SER A 222 20.44 0.25 10.74
N SER A 223 20.17 -1.00 11.14
CA SER A 223 21.15 -1.85 11.80
C SER A 223 22.22 -2.40 10.87
N MET A 224 21.92 -2.57 9.58
CA MET A 224 22.93 -2.89 8.55
C MET A 224 23.75 -1.66 8.11
N ALA A 225 23.20 -0.44 8.24
CA ALA A 225 23.80 0.79 7.73
C ALA A 225 24.67 1.55 8.75
N LYS A 226 24.72 1.14 10.02
CA LYS A 226 25.71 1.71 10.96
C LYS A 226 27.08 1.09 10.68
N PRO A 227 28.10 1.88 10.28
CA PRO A 227 29.46 1.38 10.22
C PRO A 227 29.84 0.81 11.59
N LYS A 228 30.71 -0.21 11.61
CA LYS A 228 31.29 -0.82 12.81
C LYS A 228 32.25 0.14 13.56
N ASP A 229 31.96 1.43 13.59
CA ASP A 229 32.71 2.41 14.37
C ASP A 229 31.89 2.75 15.61
N LYS A 230 31.89 1.83 16.57
CA LYS A 230 31.71 2.22 17.97
C LYS A 230 33.04 1.98 18.68
N GLN A 231 33.70 3.09 18.98
CA GLN A 231 34.56 3.20 20.15
C GLN A 231 33.79 2.60 21.33
N LYS A 232 34.41 1.64 22.02
CA LYS A 232 33.91 1.13 23.29
C LYS A 232 33.91 2.27 24.30
N GLU A 233 32.75 2.83 24.60
CA GLU A 233 32.57 3.52 25.88
C GLU A 233 32.32 2.44 26.94
N GLU A 234 33.20 2.37 27.94
CA GLU A 234 33.14 1.41 29.03
C GLU A 234 31.89 1.67 29.89
N GLY A 235 30.98 0.70 29.96
CA GLY A 235 29.87 0.70 30.94
C GLY A 235 28.46 0.49 30.37
N GLU A 236 28.25 0.52 29.05
CA GLU A 236 26.95 0.15 28.47
C GLU A 236 26.87 -1.38 28.27
N GLU A 237 25.84 -2.03 28.84
CA GLU A 237 25.50 -3.41 28.49
C GLU A 237 25.29 -3.51 26.97
N GLU A 238 26.00 -4.45 26.34
CA GLU A 238 25.99 -4.63 24.89
C GLU A 238 24.59 -5.11 24.44
N LYS A 239 23.74 -4.16 24.02
CA LYS A 239 22.34 -4.43 23.62
C LYS A 239 22.29 -5.42 22.47
N THR A 240 21.50 -6.49 22.58
CA THR A 240 21.29 -7.46 21.49
C THR A 240 20.70 -6.77 20.24
N GLN A 241 20.86 -7.40 19.06
CA GLN A 241 20.30 -6.87 17.81
C GLN A 241 18.78 -6.62 17.90
N GLU A 242 18.07 -7.49 18.61
CA GLU A 242 16.64 -7.33 18.89
C GLU A 242 16.33 -6.06 19.70
N MET A 243 17.16 -5.71 20.69
CA MET A 243 16.99 -4.48 21.47
C MET A 243 17.27 -3.23 20.62
N ARG A 244 18.27 -3.25 19.74
CA ARG A 244 18.56 -2.14 18.80
C ARG A 244 17.45 -1.94 17.77
N ASP A 245 16.89 -3.05 17.28
CA ASP A 245 15.75 -3.01 16.38
C ASP A 245 14.52 -2.45 17.11
N LYS A 246 14.25 -2.88 18.35
CA LYS A 246 13.16 -2.35 19.18
C LYS A 246 13.30 -0.85 19.48
N GLU A 247 14.52 -0.37 19.72
CA GLU A 247 14.79 1.07 19.88
C GLU A 247 14.56 1.85 18.60
N THR A 248 15.04 1.38 17.45
CA THR A 248 14.78 2.03 16.16
C THR A 248 13.29 2.04 15.83
N VAL A 249 12.60 0.92 16.11
CA VAL A 249 11.15 0.78 15.97
C VAL A 249 10.44 1.79 16.87
N ARG A 250 10.89 1.94 18.11
CA ARG A 250 10.34 2.90 19.08
C ARG A 250 10.55 4.34 18.61
N ASP A 251 11.77 4.73 18.22
CA ASP A 251 12.07 6.08 17.71
C ASP A 251 11.21 6.39 16.47
N PHE A 252 11.01 5.40 15.60
CA PHE A 252 10.17 5.55 14.43
C PHE A 252 8.66 5.62 14.76
N ILE A 253 8.20 4.89 15.78
CA ILE A 253 6.84 5.03 16.32
C ILE A 253 6.65 6.39 16.98
N GLU A 254 7.66 6.94 17.67
CA GLU A 254 7.60 8.29 18.21
C GLU A 254 7.51 9.35 17.09
N LEU A 255 8.12 9.09 15.94
CA LEU A 255 7.98 9.90 14.71
C LEU A 255 6.65 9.68 13.96
N CYS A 256 6.00 8.54 14.18
CA CYS A 256 4.72 8.18 13.57
C CYS A 256 3.62 8.22 14.63
N LEU A 257 2.91 9.35 14.75
CA LEU A 257 1.68 9.38 15.53
C LEU A 257 0.66 8.41 14.89
N VAL A 258 0.66 7.16 15.35
CA VAL A 258 -0.33 6.16 14.95
C VAL A 258 -1.62 6.54 15.66
N ILE A 259 -2.61 7.02 14.91
CA ILE A 259 -3.86 7.56 15.43
C ILE A 259 -5.02 6.66 15.02
N SER A 260 -5.65 5.97 15.98
CA SER A 260 -6.85 5.19 15.63
C SER A 260 -7.99 6.13 15.18
N MET A 261 -8.73 5.77 14.13
CA MET A 261 -9.99 6.45 13.76
C MET A 261 -11.14 5.77 14.49
N ASP A 262 -11.20 5.91 15.80
CA ASP A 262 -12.36 5.45 16.55
C ASP A 262 -13.44 6.55 16.51
N GLY A 263 -14.37 6.43 15.56
CA GLY A 263 -15.60 7.22 15.55
C GLY A 263 -15.40 8.74 15.45
N GLY A 264 -14.28 9.19 14.87
CA GLY A 264 -13.99 10.62 14.71
C GLY A 264 -12.99 11.20 15.71
N LYS A 265 -12.54 10.43 16.72
CA LYS A 265 -11.57 10.92 17.71
C LYS A 265 -10.17 10.43 17.40
N MET A 266 -9.22 11.36 17.42
CA MET A 266 -7.80 11.04 17.28
C MET A 266 -7.24 10.63 18.64
N SER A 267 -7.09 9.33 18.89
CA SER A 267 -6.39 8.82 20.07
C SER A 267 -5.04 8.22 19.67
N PRO A 268 -3.95 8.51 20.42
CA PRO A 268 -2.70 7.78 20.29
C PRO A 268 -2.98 6.29 20.47
N MET A 269 -2.59 5.46 19.50
CA MET A 269 -2.72 4.02 19.62
C MET A 269 -1.83 3.53 20.78
N ASP A 270 -2.37 2.71 21.67
CA ASP A 270 -1.63 2.18 22.82
C ASP A 270 -0.39 1.42 22.33
N VAL A 271 0.77 1.76 22.90
CA VAL A 271 2.07 1.21 22.56
C VAL A 271 2.05 -0.33 22.67
N ASN A 272 1.34 -0.89 23.64
CA ASN A 272 1.23 -2.35 23.77
C ASN A 272 0.41 -3.00 22.65
N SER A 273 -0.61 -2.31 22.14
CA SER A 273 -1.39 -2.78 20.99
C SER A 273 -0.57 -2.77 19.69
N ILE A 274 0.29 -1.76 19.54
CA ILE A 274 1.28 -1.68 18.45
C ILE A 274 2.26 -2.85 18.55
N TYR A 275 2.82 -3.11 19.74
CA TYR A 275 3.75 -4.22 19.94
C TYR A 275 3.12 -5.58 19.65
N LYS A 276 1.89 -5.86 20.09
CA LYS A 276 1.18 -7.11 19.74
C LYS A 276 1.00 -7.29 18.24
N LYS A 277 0.65 -6.22 17.52
CA LYS A 277 0.57 -6.26 16.05
C LYS A 277 1.95 -6.44 15.43
N LEU A 278 2.99 -5.82 15.98
CA LEU A 278 4.36 -5.97 15.53
C LEU A 278 4.86 -7.42 15.71
N GLU A 279 4.56 -8.06 16.83
CA GLU A 279 4.84 -9.48 17.08
C GLU A 279 4.16 -10.36 16.02
N SER A 280 2.90 -10.11 15.70
CA SER A 280 2.20 -10.84 14.62
C SER A 280 2.90 -10.67 13.26
N VAL A 281 3.45 -9.49 12.98
CA VAL A 281 4.22 -9.22 11.76
C VAL A 281 5.56 -9.96 11.77
N TYR A 282 6.26 -10.02 12.91
CA TYR A 282 7.49 -10.80 13.05
C TYR A 282 7.22 -12.28 12.85
N ILE A 283 6.12 -12.81 13.41
CA ILE A 283 5.70 -14.21 13.22
C ILE A 283 5.36 -14.48 11.75
N ASP A 284 4.56 -13.62 11.11
CA ASP A 284 4.23 -13.74 9.68
C ASP A 284 5.50 -13.75 8.80
N ARG A 285 6.48 -12.91 9.14
CA ARG A 285 7.77 -12.86 8.46
C ARG A 285 8.55 -14.14 8.68
N LEU A 286 8.62 -14.63 9.92
CA LEU A 286 9.30 -15.86 10.29
C LEU A 286 8.72 -17.05 9.53
N VAL A 287 7.40 -17.14 9.42
CA VAL A 287 6.70 -18.19 8.66
C VAL A 287 7.06 -18.13 7.17
N ARG A 288 7.22 -16.93 6.61
CA ARG A 288 7.57 -16.74 5.18
C ARG A 288 9.04 -17.02 4.87
N LYS A 289 9.95 -16.56 5.73
CA LYS A 289 11.40 -16.67 5.51
C LYS A 289 11.99 -17.95 6.09
N GLY A 290 11.30 -18.58 7.04
CA GLY A 290 11.78 -19.75 7.75
C GLY A 290 13.13 -19.47 8.41
N PHE A 291 14.07 -20.38 8.21
CA PHE A 291 15.45 -20.28 8.70
C PHE A 291 16.26 -19.14 8.08
N ASP A 292 15.81 -18.45 7.02
CA ASP A 292 16.56 -17.30 6.48
C ASP A 292 16.35 -16.00 7.27
N ASP A 293 15.50 -15.99 8.31
CA ASP A 293 15.34 -14.78 9.11
C ASP A 293 16.37 -14.69 10.24
N ASN A 294 17.22 -13.66 10.19
CA ASN A 294 18.20 -13.33 11.23
C ASN A 294 17.60 -13.16 12.64
N CYS A 295 16.28 -12.99 12.79
CA CYS A 295 15.66 -12.96 14.12
C CYS A 295 15.71 -14.31 14.85
N LEU A 296 15.94 -15.42 14.15
CA LEU A 296 16.16 -16.75 14.75
C LEU A 296 17.56 -16.93 15.31
N TYR A 297 18.45 -15.98 15.03
CA TYR A 297 19.87 -16.19 15.09
C TYR A 297 20.55 -15.16 15.97
N VAL A 298 21.33 -15.66 16.93
CA VAL A 298 22.25 -14.83 17.68
C VAL A 298 23.52 -14.69 16.84
N GLN A 299 23.65 -13.57 16.12
CA GLN A 299 24.75 -13.35 15.18
C GLN A 299 26.13 -13.51 15.82
N GLU A 300 26.29 -13.18 17.10
CA GLU A 300 27.55 -13.38 17.83
C GLU A 300 27.91 -14.86 18.01
N GLU A 301 26.93 -15.71 18.32
CA GLU A 301 27.16 -17.16 18.40
C GLU A 301 27.45 -17.74 17.02
N LEU A 302 26.77 -17.26 15.98
CA LEU A 302 27.08 -17.61 14.59
C LEU A 302 28.50 -17.18 14.16
N ASN A 303 28.93 -16.00 14.58
CA ASN A 303 30.27 -15.49 14.29
C ASN A 303 31.37 -16.23 15.06
N LYS A 304 31.01 -16.96 16.14
CA LYS A 304 31.92 -17.84 16.90
C LYS A 304 32.03 -19.25 16.31
N ILE A 305 31.20 -19.60 15.32
CA ILE A 305 31.25 -20.92 14.69
C ILE A 305 32.52 -21.04 13.85
N ASP A 306 33.21 -22.17 13.99
CA ASP A 306 34.42 -22.48 13.20
C ASP A 306 34.10 -22.44 11.69
N PRO A 307 34.81 -21.62 10.89
CA PRO A 307 34.68 -21.59 9.44
C PRO A 307 34.78 -22.95 8.76
N LYS A 308 35.52 -23.91 9.34
CA LYS A 308 35.63 -25.27 8.81
C LYS A 308 34.34 -26.07 8.98
N LEU A 309 33.63 -25.88 10.09
CA LEU A 309 32.34 -26.50 10.35
C LEU A 309 31.27 -25.92 9.42
N LEU A 310 31.30 -24.61 9.18
CA LEU A 310 30.42 -23.93 8.21
C LEU A 310 30.63 -24.46 6.79
N ASN A 311 31.87 -24.65 6.36
CA ASN A 311 32.17 -25.21 5.04
C ASN A 311 31.71 -26.68 4.92
N GLN A 312 31.86 -27.50 5.97
CA GLN A 312 31.32 -28.87 5.99
C GLN A 312 29.79 -28.93 5.96
N ILE A 313 29.12 -27.98 6.62
CA ILE A 313 27.66 -27.84 6.56
C ILE A 313 27.23 -27.33 5.18
N GLY A 314 27.99 -26.43 4.54
CA GLY A 314 27.71 -25.98 3.18
C GLY A 314 27.89 -27.08 2.13
N GLU A 315 28.85 -27.98 2.33
CA GLU A 315 29.10 -29.12 1.43
C GLU A 315 28.08 -30.27 1.62
N ASN A 316 27.55 -30.47 2.84
CA ASN A 316 26.65 -31.60 3.17
C ASN A 316 25.20 -31.18 3.49
N GLY A 317 24.93 -29.89 3.62
CA GLY A 317 23.65 -29.29 3.99
C GLY A 317 22.74 -29.18 2.78
N GLY A 318 21.79 -30.11 2.70
CA GLY A 318 20.92 -30.32 1.55
C GLY A 318 20.17 -29.07 1.07
N GLN A 319 19.91 -29.07 -0.24
CA GLN A 319 18.94 -28.23 -0.92
C GLN A 319 17.63 -28.18 -0.12
N ALA A 320 17.31 -27.02 0.46
CA ALA A 320 15.99 -26.80 1.02
C ALA A 320 14.93 -26.97 -0.09
N PRO A 321 13.72 -27.49 0.22
CA PRO A 321 12.66 -27.60 -0.77
C PRO A 321 12.25 -26.19 -1.24
N ASP A 322 12.72 -25.82 -2.42
CA ASP A 322 12.65 -24.46 -2.98
C ASP A 322 11.23 -24.06 -3.47
N GLU A 323 10.23 -24.92 -3.31
CA GLU A 323 8.91 -24.72 -3.89
C GLU A 323 8.12 -23.56 -3.27
N LYS A 324 8.42 -23.16 -2.02
CA LYS A 324 7.71 -22.08 -1.32
C LYS A 324 8.40 -20.71 -1.37
N ARG A 325 9.57 -20.58 -2.01
CA ARG A 325 10.40 -19.35 -2.00
C ARG A 325 10.12 -18.36 -3.13
N LYS A 326 9.15 -18.61 -4.00
CA LYS A 326 8.96 -17.84 -5.25
C LYS A 326 8.51 -16.37 -5.08
N ASP A 327 8.15 -15.92 -3.87
CA ASP A 327 7.56 -14.58 -3.68
C ASP A 327 8.50 -13.50 -3.13
N ALA A 328 9.75 -13.82 -2.81
CA ALA A 328 10.75 -12.80 -2.49
C ALA A 328 11.31 -12.18 -3.78
N LYS A 329 10.64 -11.19 -4.40
CA LYS A 329 11.26 -10.50 -5.56
C LYS A 329 12.58 -9.88 -5.10
N GLU A 330 13.68 -10.31 -5.71
CA GLU A 330 15.03 -9.77 -5.55
C GLU A 330 14.98 -8.24 -5.46
N THR A 331 15.54 -7.71 -4.39
CA THR A 331 15.85 -6.29 -4.29
C THR A 331 17.19 -6.10 -5.00
N ILE A 332 17.13 -5.70 -6.27
CA ILE A 332 18.33 -5.53 -7.10
C ILE A 332 18.91 -4.14 -6.81
N ASP A 333 20.15 -4.09 -6.35
CA ASP A 333 20.93 -2.87 -6.25
C ASP A 333 21.48 -2.51 -7.64
N LEU A 334 20.89 -1.47 -8.24
CA LEU A 334 21.20 -1.01 -9.60
C LEU A 334 22.55 -0.27 -9.70
N SER A 335 23.17 0.07 -8.57
CA SER A 335 24.36 0.94 -8.54
C SER A 335 25.66 0.25 -8.97
N HIS A 336 25.67 -1.08 -9.07
CA HIS A 336 26.88 -1.88 -9.36
C HIS A 336 26.78 -2.80 -10.60
N MET A 337 25.79 -2.61 -11.48
CA MET A 337 25.60 -3.48 -12.65
C MET A 337 26.37 -3.02 -13.90
N THR A 338 27.00 -3.97 -14.60
CA THR A 338 27.58 -3.72 -15.93
C THR A 338 26.49 -3.42 -16.96
N GLU A 339 26.84 -2.78 -18.09
CA GLU A 339 25.87 -2.43 -19.14
C GLU A 339 25.14 -3.65 -19.70
N GLU A 340 25.83 -4.78 -19.86
CA GLU A 340 25.24 -6.05 -20.31
C GLU A 340 24.21 -6.61 -19.31
N GLN A 341 24.51 -6.51 -18.01
CA GLN A 341 23.58 -6.95 -16.97
C GLN A 341 22.34 -6.05 -16.89
N ARG A 342 22.49 -4.73 -17.12
CA ARG A 342 21.36 -3.80 -17.22
C ARG A 342 20.47 -4.12 -18.43
N ALA A 343 21.06 -4.34 -19.60
CA ALA A 343 20.32 -4.72 -20.81
C ALA A 343 19.56 -6.05 -20.63
N ALA A 344 20.18 -7.06 -20.00
CA ALA A 344 19.52 -8.32 -19.71
C ALA A 344 18.37 -8.17 -18.69
N TRP A 345 18.51 -7.29 -17.72
CA TRP A 345 17.44 -6.98 -16.77
C TRP A 345 16.27 -6.24 -17.44
N GLU A 346 16.57 -5.24 -18.27
CA GLU A 346 15.56 -4.51 -19.05
C GLU A 346 14.80 -5.45 -20.00
N GLU A 347 15.49 -6.39 -20.65
CA GLU A 347 14.85 -7.39 -21.51
C GLU A 347 13.96 -8.34 -20.70
N LYS A 348 14.39 -8.79 -19.52
CA LYS A 348 13.55 -9.58 -18.59
C LYS A 348 12.30 -8.80 -18.17
N ILE A 349 12.42 -7.50 -17.90
CA ILE A 349 11.28 -6.63 -17.59
C ILE A 349 10.35 -6.51 -18.80
N ARG A 350 10.91 -6.36 -20.02
CA ARG A 350 10.14 -6.28 -21.26
C ARG A 350 9.37 -7.57 -21.53
N GLN A 351 9.99 -8.73 -21.36
CA GLN A 351 9.34 -10.04 -21.49
C GLN A 351 8.22 -10.22 -20.46
N LYS A 352 8.46 -9.89 -19.18
CA LYS A 352 7.41 -9.95 -18.15
C LYS A 352 6.23 -9.02 -18.46
N LYS A 353 6.51 -7.81 -18.97
CA LYS A 353 5.46 -6.88 -19.42
C LYS A 353 4.69 -7.44 -20.63
N ALA A 354 5.36 -8.03 -21.60
CA ALA A 354 4.74 -8.63 -22.77
C ALA A 354 3.84 -9.82 -22.42
N GLU A 355 4.31 -10.73 -21.56
CA GLU A 355 3.53 -11.87 -21.07
C GLU A 355 2.30 -11.41 -20.27
N ALA A 356 2.46 -10.39 -19.42
CA ALA A 356 1.34 -9.79 -18.69
C ALA A 356 0.33 -9.14 -19.66
N ALA A 357 0.79 -8.47 -20.70
CA ALA A 357 -0.06 -7.86 -21.73
C ALA A 357 -0.82 -8.92 -22.55
N GLU A 358 -0.18 -10.05 -22.90
CA GLU A 358 -0.84 -11.15 -23.59
C GLU A 358 -1.93 -11.79 -22.72
N LYS A 359 -1.61 -12.07 -21.45
CA LYS A 359 -2.59 -12.56 -20.47
C LYS A 359 -3.76 -11.60 -20.29
N ALA A 360 -3.49 -10.29 -20.25
CA ALA A 360 -4.53 -9.27 -20.18
C ALA A 360 -5.43 -9.26 -21.43
N LYS A 361 -4.85 -9.38 -22.64
CA LYS A 361 -5.59 -9.48 -23.90
C LYS A 361 -6.49 -10.71 -23.93
N LYS A 362 -5.97 -11.88 -23.56
CA LYS A 362 -6.75 -13.13 -23.53
C LYS A 362 -7.89 -13.05 -22.52
N LYS A 363 -7.66 -12.43 -21.36
CA LYS A 363 -8.72 -12.17 -20.39
C LYS A 363 -9.79 -11.24 -20.96
N ALA A 364 -9.40 -10.13 -21.61
CA ALA A 364 -10.32 -9.20 -22.23
C ALA A 364 -11.18 -9.85 -23.31
N GLN A 365 -10.60 -10.71 -24.15
CA GLN A 365 -11.34 -11.50 -25.15
C GLN A 365 -12.40 -12.40 -24.50
N ASN A 366 -12.02 -13.17 -23.47
CA ASN A 366 -12.95 -14.02 -22.75
C ASN A 366 -14.07 -13.22 -22.05
N ASP A 367 -13.75 -12.04 -21.55
CA ASP A 367 -14.71 -11.14 -20.90
C ASP A 367 -15.68 -10.54 -21.93
N GLU A 368 -15.20 -10.20 -23.14
CA GLU A 368 -16.04 -9.74 -24.25
C GLU A 368 -16.97 -10.85 -24.79
N GLU A 369 -16.46 -12.08 -24.93
CA GLU A 369 -17.27 -13.24 -25.31
C GLU A 369 -18.36 -13.52 -24.27
N PHE A 370 -18.02 -13.46 -22.98
CA PHE A 370 -19.01 -13.61 -21.91
C PHE A 370 -20.03 -12.49 -21.94
N GLN A 371 -19.63 -11.25 -22.19
CA GLN A 371 -20.57 -10.13 -22.26
C GLN A 371 -21.58 -10.32 -23.39
N LYS A 372 -21.13 -10.74 -24.58
CA LYS A 372 -22.03 -11.04 -25.71
C LYS A 372 -23.00 -12.17 -25.36
N GLN A 373 -22.52 -13.20 -24.67
CA GLN A 373 -23.35 -14.29 -24.19
C GLN A 373 -24.39 -13.81 -23.16
N TRP A 374 -23.97 -13.00 -22.19
CA TRP A 374 -24.83 -12.41 -21.17
C TRP A 374 -25.93 -11.53 -21.79
N ASP A 375 -25.56 -10.69 -22.74
CA ASP A 375 -26.47 -9.79 -23.43
C ASP A 375 -27.54 -10.57 -24.24
N SER A 376 -27.21 -11.78 -24.69
CA SER A 376 -28.15 -12.68 -25.39
C SER A 376 -29.10 -13.47 -24.47
N TRP A 377 -28.84 -13.51 -23.17
CA TRP A 377 -29.66 -14.25 -22.20
C TRP A 377 -30.93 -13.49 -21.82
N THR A 378 -31.99 -14.26 -21.52
CA THR A 378 -33.21 -13.72 -20.90
C THR A 378 -32.96 -13.33 -19.44
N GLU A 379 -33.85 -12.51 -18.88
CA GLU A 379 -33.74 -12.08 -17.48
C GLU A 379 -33.73 -13.28 -16.51
N GLU A 380 -34.54 -14.30 -16.78
CA GLU A 380 -34.59 -15.54 -15.99
C GLU A 380 -33.25 -16.29 -16.03
N GLN A 381 -32.62 -16.38 -17.21
CA GLN A 381 -31.32 -17.03 -17.39
C GLN A 381 -30.19 -16.27 -16.69
N ARG A 382 -30.23 -14.94 -16.72
CA ARG A 382 -29.30 -14.07 -15.99
C ARG A 382 -29.44 -14.26 -14.49
N GLN A 383 -30.67 -14.28 -13.98
CA GLN A 383 -30.93 -14.49 -12.56
C GLN A 383 -30.47 -15.89 -12.11
N GLU A 384 -30.77 -16.94 -12.87
CA GLU A 384 -30.31 -18.30 -12.55
C GLU A 384 -28.78 -18.38 -12.52
N TRP A 385 -28.10 -17.68 -13.44
CA TRP A 385 -26.65 -17.61 -13.43
C TRP A 385 -26.11 -16.86 -12.21
N LEU A 386 -26.72 -15.73 -11.83
CA LEU A 386 -26.34 -14.97 -10.64
C LEU A 386 -26.51 -15.80 -9.37
N ASP A 387 -27.61 -16.54 -9.26
CA ASP A 387 -27.88 -17.41 -8.11
C ASP A 387 -26.85 -18.55 -8.02
N LYS A 388 -26.52 -19.20 -9.14
CA LYS A 388 -25.46 -20.22 -9.20
C LYS A 388 -24.09 -19.66 -8.87
N GLU A 389 -23.79 -18.45 -9.32
CA GLU A 389 -22.52 -17.78 -9.05
C GLU A 389 -22.43 -17.38 -7.56
N ALA A 390 -23.50 -16.87 -6.98
CA ALA A 390 -23.61 -16.58 -5.55
C ALA A 390 -23.40 -17.85 -4.71
N GLU A 391 -24.02 -18.97 -5.09
CA GLU A 391 -23.82 -20.26 -4.42
C GLU A 391 -22.37 -20.73 -4.54
N ARG A 392 -21.75 -20.57 -5.72
CA ARG A 392 -20.33 -20.91 -5.95
C ARG A 392 -19.41 -20.08 -5.07
N ILE A 393 -19.68 -18.79 -4.91
CA ILE A 393 -18.94 -17.89 -4.03
C ILE A 393 -19.09 -18.34 -2.57
N ALA A 394 -20.32 -18.60 -2.12
CA ALA A 394 -20.60 -19.07 -0.76
C ALA A 394 -19.89 -20.40 -0.44
N ARG A 395 -19.92 -21.38 -1.35
CA ARG A 395 -19.19 -22.66 -1.19
C ARG A 395 -17.68 -22.45 -1.07
N ARG A 396 -17.10 -21.55 -1.88
CA ARG A 396 -15.67 -21.20 -1.79
C ARG A 396 -15.32 -20.54 -0.46
N GLU A 397 -16.17 -19.65 0.04
CA GLU A 397 -15.97 -19.03 1.36
C GLU A 397 -16.05 -20.05 2.49
N GLN A 398 -16.99 -20.98 2.43
CA GLN A 398 -17.12 -22.04 3.41
C GLN A 398 -15.90 -22.97 3.40
N ALA A 399 -15.43 -23.38 2.22
CA ALA A 399 -14.21 -24.18 2.09
C ALA A 399 -12.98 -23.45 2.67
N LYS A 400 -12.85 -22.15 2.45
CA LYS A 400 -11.76 -21.33 3.02
C LYS A 400 -11.85 -21.23 4.55
N LYS A 401 -13.05 -21.09 5.12
CA LYS A 401 -13.25 -21.12 6.58
C LYS A 401 -12.82 -22.46 7.18
N ILE A 402 -13.15 -23.57 6.50
CA ILE A 402 -12.72 -24.91 6.91
C ILE A 402 -11.19 -25.04 6.88
N VAL A 403 -10.54 -24.60 5.80
CA VAL A 403 -9.07 -24.59 5.69
C VAL A 403 -8.44 -23.73 6.80
N LYS A 404 -9.00 -22.54 7.08
CA LYS A 404 -8.52 -21.66 8.14
C LYS A 404 -8.69 -22.28 9.53
N SER A 405 -9.79 -23.00 9.77
CA SER A 405 -9.99 -23.75 11.03
C SER A 405 -9.02 -24.91 11.18
N PHE A 406 -8.66 -25.60 10.09
CA PHE A 406 -7.65 -26.67 10.11
C PHE A 406 -6.25 -26.13 10.43
N VAL A 407 -5.91 -24.93 9.95
CA VAL A 407 -4.62 -24.27 10.25
C VAL A 407 -4.57 -23.75 11.70
N SER A 408 -5.71 -23.36 12.29
CA SER A 408 -5.78 -22.95 13.71
C SER A 408 -5.85 -24.11 14.70
N VAL A 409 -6.14 -25.33 14.24
CA VAL A 409 -6.17 -26.56 15.04
C VAL A 409 -5.00 -27.45 14.63
N SER A 410 -3.78 -26.96 14.86
CA SER A 410 -2.62 -27.83 15.03
C SER A 410 -2.28 -27.84 16.53
N PRO A 411 -2.70 -28.87 17.28
CA PRO A 411 -2.38 -29.00 18.69
C PRO A 411 -0.91 -29.34 18.85
N THR A 412 -0.29 -28.70 19.84
CA THR A 412 0.80 -29.24 20.66
C THR A 412 0.80 -30.77 20.71
N TYR A 413 1.81 -31.38 20.09
CA TYR A 413 2.29 -32.72 20.42
C TYR A 413 3.76 -32.79 19.98
N VAL A 414 4.67 -32.67 20.94
CA VAL A 414 5.68 -33.71 21.26
C VAL A 414 6.07 -33.47 22.72
N GLU A 415 5.80 -34.46 23.57
CA GLU A 415 6.30 -34.58 24.96
C GLU A 415 7.82 -34.76 25.02
#